data_AF-A0AAU7TKR8-F1
#
_entry.id   AF-A0AAU7TKR8-F1
#
_cell.length_a   1.000
_cell.length_b   1.000
_cell.length_c   1.000
_cell.angle_alpha   90.00
_cell.angle_beta   90.00
_cell.angle_gamma   90.00
#
_symmetry.space_group_name_H-M   'P 1'
#
loop_
_entity.id
_entity.type
_entity.pdbx_description
1 polymer ?
#
loop_
_entity_poly.entity_id
_entity_poly.type
_entity_poly.pdbx_seq_one_letter_code
_entity_poly.pdbx_strand_id
1 'polypeptide(L)'
;MDYAAYDAEEQRLVEAVMAKEISEEKLASEVERLQSLIPTVEPSADRERAERSLASLESVLNYKVPPMSDEMAAAIRVQARALGSAGSPAERIELLQAAISEIGRIAKTASGVEATRIRQLGEPLAMDIEGLRFNNPELRETPGNPE
;
A
#
# COMPACT_ATOMS: atom_id res chain seq x y z
N MET A 1 11.98 30.88 16.83
CA MET A 1 12.71 30.00 15.90
C MET A 1 12.15 30.20 14.51
N ASP A 2 12.88 29.80 13.46
CA ASP A 2 12.33 29.78 12.10
C ASP A 2 11.61 28.44 11.85
N TYR A 3 10.87 28.37 10.74
CA TYR A 3 10.20 27.13 10.35
C TYR A 3 11.19 25.98 10.11
N ALA A 4 12.38 26.25 9.57
CA ALA A 4 13.37 25.22 9.27
C ALA A 4 13.83 24.48 10.53
N ALA A 5 14.02 25.20 11.65
CA ALA A 5 14.34 24.59 12.92
C ALA A 5 13.17 23.75 13.48
N TYR A 6 11.92 24.17 13.25
CA TYR A 6 10.74 23.41 13.68
C TYR A 6 10.60 22.12 12.85
N ASP A 7 10.73 22.23 11.53
CA ASP A 7 10.71 21.12 10.57
C ASP A 7 11.78 20.07 10.91
N ALA A 8 12.97 20.50 11.34
CA ALA A 8 14.02 19.59 11.79
C ALA A 8 13.71 18.86 13.10
N GLU A 9 12.90 19.44 14.00
CA GLU A 9 12.40 18.75 15.20
C GLU A 9 11.32 17.74 14.84
N GLU A 10 10.40 18.11 13.95
CA GLU A 10 9.34 17.23 13.44
C GLU A 10 9.92 16.02 12.69
N GLN A 11 10.88 16.25 11.79
CA GLN A 11 11.53 15.21 11.02
C GLN A 11 12.26 14.20 11.90
N ARG A 12 12.90 14.66 13.00
CA ARG A 12 13.52 13.76 13.98
C ARG A 12 12.51 12.86 14.68
N LEU A 13 11.33 13.38 14.99
CA LEU A 13 10.26 12.55 15.56
C LEU A 13 9.78 11.50 14.55
N VAL A 14 9.55 11.89 13.30
CA VAL A 14 9.15 10.97 12.22
C VAL A 14 10.19 9.87 12.03
N GLU A 15 11.48 10.21 11.98
CA GLU A 15 12.58 9.26 11.86
C GLU A 15 12.62 8.28 13.04
N ALA A 16 12.45 8.76 14.27
CA ALA A 16 12.41 7.90 15.46
C ALA A 16 11.20 6.95 15.47
N VAL A 17 10.04 7.39 14.99
CA VAL A 17 8.84 6.54 14.81
C VAL A 17 9.12 5.46 13.76
N MET A 18 9.67 5.84 12.62
CA MET A 18 9.98 4.91 11.52
C MET A 18 11.04 3.87 11.91
N ALA A 19 12.03 4.28 12.71
CA ALA A 19 13.07 3.40 13.25
C ALA A 19 12.58 2.53 14.43
N LYS A 20 11.34 2.74 14.92
CA LYS A 20 10.79 2.09 16.12
C LYS A 20 11.63 2.32 17.38
N GLU A 21 12.27 3.49 17.46
CA GLU A 21 13.14 3.89 18.59
C GLU A 21 12.40 4.67 19.67
N ILE A 22 11.12 4.96 19.45
CA ILE A 22 10.25 5.72 20.37
C ILE A 22 9.08 4.84 20.82
N SER A 23 8.80 4.85 22.12
CA SER A 23 7.60 4.21 22.68
C SER A 23 6.36 5.09 22.43
N GLU A 24 5.17 4.49 22.49
CA GLU A 24 3.89 5.22 22.32
C GLU A 24 3.71 6.33 23.37
N GLU A 25 4.11 6.08 24.61
CA GLU A 25 4.10 7.07 25.70
C GLU A 25 5.04 8.25 25.40
N LYS A 26 6.24 7.96 24.88
CA LYS A 26 7.23 8.99 24.54
C LYS A 26 6.81 9.76 23.29
N LEU A 27 6.14 9.11 22.34
CA LEU A 27 5.57 9.74 21.15
C LEU A 27 4.56 10.83 21.51
N ALA A 28 3.64 10.54 22.44
CA ALA A 28 2.67 11.53 22.90
C ALA A 28 3.37 12.77 23.49
N SER A 29 4.37 12.58 24.35
CA SER A 29 5.14 13.69 24.93
C SER A 29 5.94 14.49 23.89
N GLU A 30 6.47 13.85 22.85
CA GLU A 30 7.18 14.54 21.76
C GLU A 30 6.22 15.35 20.87
N VAL A 31 5.01 14.86 20.63
CA VAL A 31 3.97 15.62 19.92
C VAL A 31 3.55 16.86 20.72
N GLU A 32 3.32 16.72 22.03
CA GLU A 32 3.05 17.86 22.92
C GLU A 32 4.21 18.86 22.93
N ARG A 33 5.46 18.36 22.90
CA ARG A 33 6.65 19.22 22.80
C ARG A 33 6.65 20.00 21.49
N LEU A 34 6.39 19.37 20.35
CA LEU A 34 6.28 20.07 19.05
C LEU A 34 5.19 21.13 19.09
N GLN A 35 4.02 20.82 19.65
CA GLN A 35 2.93 21.78 19.83
C GLN A 35 3.36 23.02 20.63
N SER A 36 4.15 22.82 21.69
CA SER A 36 4.68 23.93 22.51
C SER A 36 5.70 24.82 21.79
N LEU A 37 6.33 24.34 20.71
CA LEU A 37 7.30 25.10 19.93
C LEU A 37 6.64 26.03 18.91
N ILE A 38 5.44 25.69 18.43
CA ILE A 38 4.71 26.46 17.40
C ILE A 38 4.59 27.96 17.74
N PRO A 39 4.21 28.38 18.96
CA PRO A 39 4.10 29.81 19.29
C PRO A 39 5.42 30.57 19.17
N THR A 40 6.56 29.86 19.24
CA THR A 40 7.89 30.44 19.11
C THR A 40 8.35 30.55 17.67
N VAL A 41 7.63 29.96 16.71
CA VAL A 41 7.93 30.05 15.28
C VAL A 41 7.54 31.43 14.77
N GLU A 42 8.47 32.04 14.04
CA GLU A 42 8.34 33.34 13.38
C GLU A 42 8.88 33.24 11.95
N PRO A 43 8.29 33.97 10.98
CA PRO A 43 7.15 34.89 11.11
C PRO A 43 5.79 34.17 11.27
N SER A 44 4.70 34.91 11.50
CA SER A 44 3.34 34.35 11.64
C SER A 44 2.92 33.40 10.51
N ALA A 45 3.36 33.62 9.27
CA ALA A 45 3.06 32.73 8.15
C ALA A 45 3.71 31.34 8.32
N ASP A 46 4.89 31.29 8.93
CA ASP A 46 5.60 30.06 9.26
C ASP A 46 4.99 29.35 10.46
N ARG A 47 4.37 30.11 11.39
CA ARG A 47 3.57 29.53 12.48
C ARG A 47 2.35 28.77 11.95
N GLU A 48 1.57 29.36 11.05
CA GLU A 48 0.44 28.69 10.40
C GLU A 48 0.88 27.45 9.60
N ARG A 49 2.11 27.47 9.07
CA ARG A 49 2.70 26.31 8.40
C ARG A 49 3.04 25.20 9.41
N ALA A 50 3.65 25.54 10.55
CA ALA A 50 3.95 24.60 11.61
C ALA A 50 2.69 23.95 12.21
N GLU A 51 1.62 24.72 12.40
CA GLU A 51 0.31 24.21 12.84
C GLU A 51 -0.28 23.16 11.87
N ARG A 52 -0.22 23.44 10.56
CA ARG A 52 -0.69 22.49 9.54
C ARG A 52 0.17 21.23 9.50
N SER A 53 1.48 21.37 9.68
CA SER A 53 2.41 20.25 9.71
C SER A 53 2.11 19.32 10.88
N LEU A 54 1.97 19.89 12.09
CA LEU A 54 1.58 19.12 13.28
C LEU A 54 0.25 18.39 13.11
N ALA A 55 -0.78 19.08 12.60
CA ALA A 55 -2.08 18.45 12.38
C ALA A 55 -2.01 17.28 11.38
N SER A 56 -1.16 17.39 10.36
CA SER A 56 -0.90 16.30 9.43
C SER A 56 -0.19 15.12 10.12
N LEU A 57 0.83 15.40 10.94
CA LEU A 57 1.52 14.39 11.73
C LEU A 57 0.54 13.65 12.67
N GLU A 58 -0.26 14.37 13.44
CA GLU A 58 -1.27 13.79 14.34
C GLU A 58 -2.28 12.94 13.57
N SER A 59 -2.71 13.38 12.39
CA SER A 59 -3.58 12.58 11.53
C SER A 59 -2.94 11.27 11.09
N VAL A 60 -1.64 11.28 10.76
CA VAL A 60 -0.91 10.07 10.34
C VAL A 60 -0.68 9.14 11.53
N LEU A 61 -0.30 9.68 12.69
CA LEU A 61 -0.06 8.88 13.90
C LEU A 61 -1.35 8.23 14.43
N ASN A 62 -2.48 8.94 14.32
CA ASN A 62 -3.79 8.42 14.69
C ASN A 62 -4.45 7.59 13.58
N TYR A 63 -3.83 7.50 12.39
CA TYR A 63 -4.34 6.67 11.31
C TYR A 63 -4.20 5.20 11.67
N LYS A 64 -5.27 4.64 12.22
CA LYS A 64 -5.41 3.18 12.33
C LYS A 64 -5.64 2.65 10.93
N VAL A 65 -4.63 2.02 10.35
CA VAL A 65 -4.80 1.20 9.14
C VAL A 65 -5.99 0.28 9.42
N PRO A 66 -7.08 0.35 8.63
CA PRO A 66 -8.21 -0.54 8.82
C PRO A 66 -7.70 -1.98 8.80
N PRO A 67 -8.14 -2.86 9.72
CA PRO A 67 -7.79 -4.26 9.65
C PRO A 67 -8.10 -4.77 8.25
N MET A 68 -7.14 -5.48 7.65
CA MET A 68 -7.30 -6.10 6.34
C MET A 68 -8.58 -6.95 6.37
N SER A 69 -9.49 -6.70 5.43
CA SER A 69 -10.72 -7.50 5.32
C SER A 69 -10.41 -8.95 5.02
N ASP A 70 -11.35 -9.83 5.33
CA ASP A 70 -11.25 -11.25 5.00
C ASP A 70 -11.15 -11.46 3.48
N GLU A 71 -11.83 -10.62 2.69
CA GLU A 71 -11.79 -10.61 1.23
C GLU A 71 -10.40 -10.23 0.70
N MET A 72 -9.80 -9.15 1.21
CA MET A 72 -8.46 -8.74 0.82
C MET A 72 -7.43 -9.81 1.20
N ALA A 73 -7.53 -10.35 2.41
CA ALA A 73 -6.64 -11.42 2.88
C ALA A 73 -6.79 -12.69 2.03
N ALA A 74 -8.01 -13.05 1.63
CA ALA A 74 -8.27 -14.18 0.75
C ALA A 74 -7.65 -13.96 -0.64
N ALA A 75 -7.82 -12.78 -1.22
CA ALA A 75 -7.27 -12.46 -2.54
C ALA A 75 -5.73 -12.46 -2.55
N ILE A 76 -5.08 -11.94 -1.49
CA ILE A 76 -3.62 -12.00 -1.32
C ILE A 76 -3.14 -13.46 -1.25
N ARG A 77 -3.85 -14.33 -0.52
CA ARG A 77 -3.49 -15.76 -0.45
C ARG A 77 -3.59 -16.45 -1.82
N VAL A 78 -4.63 -16.13 -2.60
CA VAL A 78 -4.81 -16.65 -3.96
C VAL A 78 -3.67 -16.18 -4.87
N GLN A 79 -3.35 -14.89 -4.85
CA GLN A 79 -2.26 -14.31 -5.64
C GLN A 79 -0.91 -14.93 -5.28
N ALA A 80 -0.57 -14.98 -3.98
CA ALA A 80 0.70 -15.51 -3.51
C ALA A 80 0.87 -17.00 -3.88
N ARG A 81 -0.19 -17.80 -3.76
CA ARG A 81 -0.18 -19.21 -4.17
C ARG A 81 0.04 -19.35 -5.68
N ALA A 82 -0.58 -18.50 -6.49
CA ALA A 82 -0.46 -18.56 -7.94
C ALA A 82 0.94 -18.15 -8.43
N LEU A 83 1.49 -17.06 -7.88
CA LEU A 83 2.86 -16.62 -8.21
C LEU A 83 3.92 -17.62 -7.73
N GLY A 84 3.69 -18.26 -6.59
CA GLY A 84 4.57 -19.31 -6.06
C GLY A 84 4.39 -20.69 -6.74
N SER A 85 3.51 -20.81 -7.74
CA SER A 85 3.25 -22.10 -8.38
C SER A 85 4.42 -22.53 -9.28
N ALA A 86 4.82 -23.79 -9.11
CA ALA A 86 5.79 -24.46 -9.96
C ALA A 86 5.08 -25.42 -10.91
N GLY A 87 5.71 -25.73 -12.04
CA GLY A 87 5.15 -26.59 -13.07
C GLY A 87 5.68 -26.21 -14.44
N SER A 88 5.19 -26.90 -15.47
CA SER A 88 5.40 -26.50 -16.86
C SER A 88 4.78 -25.12 -17.13
N PRO A 89 5.26 -24.38 -18.14
CA PRO A 89 4.67 -23.09 -18.51
C PRO A 89 3.16 -23.14 -18.77
N ALA A 90 2.65 -24.22 -19.37
CA ALA A 90 1.23 -24.42 -19.61
C ALA A 90 0.43 -24.57 -18.31
N GLU A 91 0.87 -25.43 -17.39
CA GLU A 91 0.24 -25.60 -16.07
C GLU A 91 0.26 -24.29 -15.27
N ARG A 92 1.36 -23.54 -15.35
CA ARG A 92 1.47 -22.23 -14.69
C ARG A 92 0.47 -21.22 -15.26
N ILE A 93 0.30 -21.16 -16.58
CA ILE A 93 -0.69 -20.28 -17.22
C ILE A 93 -2.11 -20.63 -16.74
N GLU A 94 -2.49 -21.91 -16.72
CA GLU A 94 -3.80 -22.34 -16.23
C GLU A 94 -4.04 -21.94 -14.77
N LEU A 95 -3.04 -22.13 -13.91
CA LEU A 95 -3.11 -21.76 -12.50
C LEU A 95 -3.23 -20.24 -12.31
N LEU A 96 -2.49 -19.45 -13.08
CA LEU A 96 -2.56 -17.98 -13.04
C LEU A 96 -3.93 -17.48 -13.54
N GLN A 97 -4.48 -18.06 -14.61
CA GLN A 97 -5.82 -17.72 -15.11
C GLN A 97 -6.92 -18.07 -14.11
N ALA A 98 -6.83 -19.24 -13.47
CA ALA A 98 -7.75 -19.64 -12.41
C ALA A 98 -7.68 -18.68 -11.21
N ALA A 99 -6.47 -18.24 -10.85
CA ALA A 99 -6.26 -17.28 -9.77
C ALA A 99 -6.81 -15.89 -10.09
N ILE A 100 -6.64 -15.37 -11.31
CA ILE A 100 -7.28 -14.11 -11.77
C ILE A 100 -8.80 -14.21 -11.64
N SER A 101 -9.37 -15.34 -12.09
CA SER A 101 -10.81 -15.58 -12.03
C SER A 101 -11.33 -15.63 -10.59
N GLU A 102 -10.56 -16.26 -9.67
CA GLU A 102 -10.89 -16.32 -8.25
C GLU A 102 -10.80 -14.94 -7.58
N ILE A 103 -9.72 -14.18 -7.82
CA ILE A 103 -9.59 -12.79 -7.34
C ILE A 103 -10.78 -11.95 -7.83
N GLY A 104 -11.20 -12.13 -9.08
CA GLY A 104 -12.39 -11.48 -9.64
C GLY A 104 -13.70 -11.88 -8.94
N ARG A 105 -13.82 -13.12 -8.45
CA ARG A 105 -14.97 -13.58 -7.64
C ARG A 105 -14.95 -12.96 -6.24
N ILE A 106 -13.80 -12.94 -5.58
CA ILE A 106 -13.62 -12.30 -4.26
C ILE A 106 -13.92 -10.80 -4.35
N ALA A 107 -13.47 -10.11 -5.40
CA ALA A 107 -13.77 -8.71 -5.60
C ALA A 107 -15.27 -8.39 -5.75
N LYS A 108 -16.11 -9.38 -6.11
CA LYS A 108 -17.57 -9.19 -6.19
C LYS A 108 -18.24 -9.21 -4.82
N THR A 109 -17.60 -9.78 -3.81
CA THR A 109 -18.12 -9.82 -2.44
C THR A 109 -17.67 -8.62 -1.61
N ALA A 110 -16.56 -7.97 -1.99
CA ALA A 110 -16.08 -6.75 -1.37
C ALA A 110 -16.86 -5.50 -1.81
N SER A 111 -16.83 -4.44 -0.99
CA SER A 111 -17.58 -3.21 -1.24
C SER A 111 -16.69 -2.05 -1.70
N GLY A 112 -17.23 -1.19 -2.57
CA GLY A 112 -16.63 0.10 -2.94
C GLY A 112 -15.18 0.02 -3.46
N VAL A 113 -14.31 0.83 -2.88
CA VAL A 113 -12.89 0.98 -3.28
C VAL A 113 -12.10 -0.32 -3.08
N GLU A 114 -12.49 -1.15 -2.12
CA GLU A 114 -11.81 -2.40 -1.83
C GLU A 114 -11.97 -3.43 -2.96
N ALA A 115 -13.16 -3.51 -3.57
CA ALA A 115 -13.37 -4.37 -4.74
C ALA A 115 -12.39 -4.04 -5.88
N THR A 116 -12.10 -2.76 -6.11
CA THR A 116 -11.12 -2.32 -7.11
C THR A 116 -9.70 -2.74 -6.72
N ARG A 117 -9.30 -2.51 -5.46
CA ARG A 117 -7.97 -2.92 -4.96
C ARG A 117 -7.76 -4.43 -5.03
N ILE A 118 -8.80 -5.22 -4.73
CA ILE A 118 -8.75 -6.67 -4.86
C ILE A 118 -8.55 -7.07 -6.34
N ARG A 119 -9.27 -6.45 -7.29
CA ARG A 119 -9.08 -6.75 -8.73
C ARG A 119 -7.66 -6.45 -9.21
N GLN A 120 -7.02 -5.39 -8.69
CA GLN A 120 -5.65 -5.03 -9.04
C GLN A 120 -4.63 -6.12 -8.67
N LEU A 121 -4.95 -7.00 -7.71
CA LEU A 121 -4.11 -8.17 -7.42
C LEU A 121 -4.03 -9.17 -8.58
N GLY A 122 -4.94 -9.09 -9.56
CA GLY A 122 -4.86 -9.88 -10.79
C GLY A 122 -3.84 -9.36 -11.81
N GLU A 123 -3.42 -8.09 -11.75
CA GLU A 123 -2.54 -7.49 -12.76
C GLU A 123 -1.15 -8.15 -12.82
N PRO A 124 -0.45 -8.42 -11.69
CA PRO A 124 0.82 -9.14 -11.72
C PRO A 124 0.69 -10.56 -12.31
N LEU A 125 -0.44 -11.23 -12.08
CA LEU A 125 -0.68 -12.57 -12.62
C LEU A 125 -0.85 -12.53 -14.15
N ALA A 126 -1.54 -11.50 -14.65
CA ALA A 126 -1.71 -11.30 -16.09
C ALA A 126 -0.36 -11.00 -16.78
N MET A 127 0.48 -10.16 -16.16
CA MET A 127 1.84 -9.90 -16.66
C MET A 127 2.70 -11.17 -16.67
N ASP A 128 2.58 -12.04 -15.66
CA ASP A 128 3.29 -13.32 -15.62
C ASP A 128 2.82 -14.27 -16.72
N ILE A 129 1.52 -14.32 -17.02
CA ILE A 129 0.98 -15.07 -18.17
C ILE A 129 1.56 -14.56 -19.49
N GLU A 130 1.61 -13.23 -19.68
CA GLU A 130 2.20 -12.63 -20.87
C GLU A 130 3.67 -12.98 -21.01
N GLY A 131 4.44 -12.90 -19.92
CA GLY A 131 5.85 -13.30 -19.89
C GLY A 131 6.04 -14.77 -20.25
N LEU A 132 5.20 -15.66 -19.73
CA LEU A 132 5.22 -17.09 -20.06
C LEU A 132 4.92 -17.33 -21.54
N ARG A 133 3.90 -16.67 -22.10
CA ARG A 133 3.54 -16.76 -23.54
C ARG A 133 4.56 -16.13 -24.47
N PHE A 134 5.25 -15.08 -24.00
CA PHE A 134 6.33 -14.47 -24.76
C PHE A 134 7.49 -15.44 -24.93
N ASN A 135 7.86 -16.12 -23.85
CA ASN A 135 8.97 -17.08 -23.82
C ASN A 135 8.63 -18.48 -24.37
N ASN A 136 7.34 -18.80 -24.51
CA ASN A 136 6.83 -20.08 -25.01
C ASN A 136 5.80 -19.80 -26.13
N PRO A 137 6.24 -19.47 -27.36
CA PRO A 137 5.38 -18.98 -28.44
C PRO A 137 4.30 -19.97 -28.88
N GLU A 138 4.50 -21.26 -28.66
CA GLU A 138 3.51 -22.33 -28.86
C GLU A 138 2.30 -22.25 -27.91
N LEU A 139 2.41 -21.50 -26.81
CA LEU A 139 1.35 -21.26 -25.83
C LEU A 139 0.62 -19.93 -26.05
N ARG A 140 0.93 -19.21 -27.13
CA ARG A 140 0.14 -18.04 -27.54
C ARG A 140 -1.18 -18.54 -28.10
N GLU A 141 -2.29 -18.11 -27.53
CA GLU A 141 -3.62 -18.34 -28.13
C GLU A 141 -3.58 -17.77 -29.55
N THR A 142 -3.70 -18.64 -30.55
CA THR A 142 -3.90 -18.22 -31.93
C THR A 142 -5.23 -17.48 -31.99
N PRO A 143 -5.27 -16.19 -32.40
CA PRO A 143 -6.55 -15.54 -32.66
C PRO A 143 -7.25 -16.38 -33.73
N GLY A 144 -8.40 -16.94 -33.35
CA GLY A 144 -9.17 -17.86 -34.19
C GLY A 144 -9.37 -17.26 -35.57
N ASN A 145 -9.01 -18.02 -36.59
CA ASN A 145 -9.35 -17.74 -37.97
C ASN A 145 -10.88 -17.82 -38.07
N PRO A 146 -11.62 -16.73 -38.31
CA PRO A 146 -13.03 -16.84 -38.61
C PRO A 146 -13.16 -17.49 -39.99
N GLU A 147 -13.83 -18.65 -40.05
CA GLU A 147 -14.33 -19.23 -41.30
C GLU A 147 -15.33 -18.30 -41.99
#